data_AF-A0A8T6X1P0-F1
#
_entry.id   AF-A0A8T6X1P0-F1
#
_cell.length_a   1.000
_cell.length_b   1.000
_cell.length_c   1.000
_cell.angle_alpha   90.00
_cell.angle_beta   90.00
_cell.angle_gamma   90.00
#
_symmetry.space_group_name_H-M   'P 1'
#
loop_
_entity.id
_entity.type
_entity.pdbx_description
1 polymer ?
#
loop_
_entity_poly.entity_id
_entity_poly.type
_entity_poly.pdbx_seq_one_letter_code
_entity_poly.pdbx_strand_id
1 'polypeptide(L)' 'SVEYSVLLAGSGGWTPWTSPDSVVEVSGTTTVQATVGLELAEGHDNFVRWRARDTAGNGVIVSPPDMIRVDLTP' A
#
# COMPACT_ATOMS: atom_id res chain seq x y z
N SER A 1 -3.39 12.28 -5.36
CA SER A 1 -2.75 11.73 -4.14
C SER A 1 -2.53 10.24 -4.32
N VAL A 2 -1.54 9.68 -3.63
CA VAL A 2 -1.29 8.23 -3.52
C VAL A 2 -1.41 7.86 -2.05
N GLU A 3 -2.12 6.78 -1.75
CA GLU A 3 -2.37 6.29 -0.39
C GLU A 3 -2.31 4.76 -0.39
N TYR A 4 -2.06 4.19 0.79
CA TYR A 4 -2.03 2.74 0.99
C TYR A 4 -2.97 2.31 2.11
N SER A 5 -3.31 1.03 2.12
CA SER A 5 -4.11 0.38 3.17
C SER A 5 -3.58 -1.05 3.34
N VAL A 6 -3.55 -1.52 4.58
CA VAL A 6 -2.95 -2.81 4.95
C VAL A 6 -4.00 -3.69 5.62
N LEU A 7 -3.97 -4.99 5.33
CA LEU A 7 -4.67 -6.01 6.09
C LEU A 7 -3.59 -6.86 6.76
N LEU A 8 -3.55 -6.86 8.09
CA LEU A 8 -2.59 -7.68 8.82
C LEU A 8 -3.18 -9.07 9.06
N ALA A 9 -2.33 -10.09 9.12
CA ALA A 9 -2.77 -11.44 9.45
C ALA A 9 -3.54 -11.43 10.79
N GLY A 10 -4.79 -11.92 10.77
CA GLY A 10 -5.66 -11.97 11.95
C GLY A 10 -6.31 -10.64 12.37
N SER A 11 -6.10 -9.51 11.69
CA SER A 11 -6.71 -8.22 12.08
C SER A 11 -8.20 -8.11 11.78
N GLY A 12 -8.74 -8.97 10.92
CA GLY A 12 -10.16 -8.99 10.55
C GLY A 12 -10.59 -7.85 9.63
N GLY A 13 -9.69 -6.95 9.22
CA GLY A 13 -10.05 -5.82 8.37
C GLY A 13 -8.86 -4.97 7.92
N TRP A 14 -9.10 -4.25 6.82
CA TRP A 14 -8.17 -3.29 6.25
C TRP A 14 -8.06 -2.06 7.14
N THR A 15 -6.84 -1.52 7.28
CA THR A 15 -6.63 -0.20 7.88
C THR A 15 -7.32 0.88 7.05
N PRO A 16 -7.61 2.06 7.65
CA PRO A 16 -7.91 3.25 6.88
C PRO A 16 -6.82 3.53 5.84
N TRP A 17 -7.17 4.28 4.81
CA TRP A 17 -6.21 4.75 3.82
C TRP A 17 -5.31 5.80 4.43
N THR A 18 -3.99 5.66 4.24
CA THR A 18 -2.99 6.53 4.84
C THR A 18 -1.97 6.95 3.79
N SER A 19 -1.40 8.15 3.96
CA SER A 19 -0.31 8.65 3.11
C SER A 19 0.95 7.81 3.32
N PRO A 20 1.69 7.46 2.24
CA PRO A 20 2.97 6.77 2.36
C PRO A 20 4.05 7.70 2.94
N ASP A 21 5.19 7.11 3.35
CA ASP A 21 6.32 7.85 3.94
C ASP A 21 6.98 8.80 2.93
N SER A 22 7.01 8.40 1.66
CA SER A 22 7.49 9.25 0.58
C SER A 22 6.76 8.99 -0.72
N VAL A 23 6.64 10.05 -1.52
CA VAL A 23 6.19 10.00 -2.93
C VAL A 23 7.15 10.86 -3.73
N VAL A 24 7.80 10.27 -4.74
CA VAL A 24 8.74 10.96 -5.62
C VAL A 24 8.31 10.77 -7.08
N GLU A 25 8.42 11.83 -7.87
CA GLU A 25 8.29 11.72 -9.33
C GLU A 25 9.52 11.02 -9.89
N VAL A 26 9.31 10.06 -10.78
CA VAL A 26 10.41 9.35 -11.44
C VAL A 26 10.83 10.19 -12.66
N SER A 27 12.02 10.80 -12.57
CA SER A 27 12.57 11.70 -13.58
C SER A 27 12.44 11.16 -15.01
N GLY A 28 11.91 11.99 -15.90
CA GLY A 28 11.73 11.64 -17.31
C GLY A 28 10.52 10.73 -17.60
N THR A 29 9.65 10.50 -16.62
CA THR A 29 8.43 9.68 -16.78
C THR A 29 7.20 10.38 -16.22
N THR A 30 6.00 9.84 -16.49
CA THR A 30 4.75 10.24 -15.83
C THR A 30 4.42 9.36 -14.61
N THR A 31 5.42 8.65 -14.08
CA THR A 31 5.26 7.69 -12.99
C THR A 31 5.68 8.33 -11.67
N VAL A 32 4.98 7.97 -10.61
CA VAL A 32 5.39 8.27 -9.24
C VAL A 32 5.81 6.99 -8.53
N GLN A 33 6.83 7.07 -7.69
CA GLN A 33 7.22 6.01 -6.78
C GLN A 33 6.78 6.40 -5.37
N ALA A 34 6.02 5.52 -4.73
CA ALA A 34 5.63 5.66 -3.32
C ALA A 34 6.31 4.58 -2.49
N THR A 35 6.82 4.94 -1.31
CA THR A 35 7.50 4.02 -0.40
C THR A 35 6.87 4.09 0.98
N VAL A 36 6.70 2.93 1.62
CA VAL A 36 6.15 2.80 2.97
C VAL A 36 6.88 1.72 3.76
N GLY A 37 7.23 2.00 5.01
CA GLY A 37 7.63 1.02 6.00
C GLY A 37 6.40 0.38 6.68
N LEU A 38 6.34 -0.95 6.69
CA LEU A 38 5.21 -1.69 7.27
C LEU A 38 5.68 -2.54 8.45
N GLU A 39 4.93 -2.46 9.55
CA GLU A 39 5.00 -3.43 10.64
C GLU A 39 4.00 -4.55 10.33
N LEU A 40 4.52 -5.72 9.95
CA LEU A 40 3.70 -6.86 9.52
C LEU A 40 3.54 -7.89 10.64
N ALA A 41 2.40 -8.59 10.63
CA ALA A 41 2.17 -9.69 11.55
C ALA A 41 2.79 -11.00 11.01
N GLU A 42 3.14 -11.90 11.92
CA GLU A 42 3.52 -13.28 11.57
C GLU A 42 2.40 -13.97 10.78
N GLY A 43 2.76 -14.71 9.74
CA GLY A 43 1.84 -15.52 8.93
C GLY A 43 1.77 -15.14 7.45
N HIS A 44 0.80 -15.73 6.76
CA HIS A 44 0.72 -15.67 5.28
C HIS A 44 -0.28 -14.64 4.74
N ASP A 45 -1.10 -14.06 5.62
CA ASP A 45 -2.28 -13.28 5.24
C ASP A 45 -2.10 -11.78 5.50
N ASN A 46 -0.87 -11.27 5.35
CA ASN A 46 -0.68 -9.83 5.26
C ASN A 46 -0.88 -9.37 3.83
N PHE A 47 -1.58 -8.25 3.64
CA PHE A 47 -1.81 -7.67 2.33
C PHE A 47 -1.61 -6.17 2.35
N VAL A 48 -1.08 -5.62 1.27
CA VAL A 48 -1.03 -4.19 1.00
C VAL A 48 -1.78 -3.88 -0.28
N ARG A 49 -2.50 -2.76 -0.31
CA ARG A 49 -3.09 -2.24 -1.54
C ARG A 49 -2.87 -0.74 -1.63
N TRP A 50 -2.82 -0.26 -2.85
CA TRP A 50 -2.60 1.15 -3.15
C TRP A 50 -3.86 1.75 -3.77
N ARG A 51 -4.06 3.04 -3.54
CA ARG A 51 -5.02 3.82 -4.32
C ARG A 51 -4.38 5.10 -4.81
N ALA A 52 -4.79 5.52 -5.99
CA ALA A 52 -4.35 6.78 -6.56
C ALA A 52 -5.55 7.59 -7.05
N ARG A 53 -5.46 8.91 -6.89
CA ARG A 53 -6.36 9.89 -7.47
C ARG A 53 -5.55 10.90 -8.25
N ASP A 54 -5.90 11.14 -9.50
CA ASP A 54 -5.28 12.22 -10.26
C ASP A 54 -5.84 13.60 -9.86
N THR A 55 -5.08 14.64 -10.22
CA THR A 55 -5.45 16.03 -9.97
C THR A 55 -6.57 16.50 -10.91
N ALA A 56 -6.76 15.81 -12.04
CA ALA A 56 -7.80 16.13 -13.02
C ALA A 56 -9.23 15.79 -12.52
N GLY A 57 -9.33 15.10 -11.38
CA GLY A 57 -10.61 14.81 -10.73
C GLY A 57 -11.25 13.52 -11.22
N ASN A 58 -10.51 12.67 -11.93
CA ASN A 58 -10.98 11.31 -12.16
C ASN A 58 -11.11 10.58 -10.82
N GLY A 59 -11.99 9.58 -10.79
CA GLY A 59 -12.24 8.77 -9.60
C GLY A 59 -10.99 8.10 -9.05
N VAL A 60 -11.10 7.59 -7.83
CA VAL A 60 -10.02 6.82 -7.20
C VAL A 60 -9.91 5.45 -7.87
N ILE A 61 -8.70 5.06 -8.26
CA ILE A 61 -8.40 3.69 -8.71
C ILE A 61 -7.67 2.97 -7.58
N VAL A 62 -8.08 1.75 -7.29
CA VAL A 62 -7.48 0.87 -6.27
C VAL A 62 -6.77 -0.29 -6.96
N SER A 63 -5.53 -0.57 -6.57
CA SER A 63 -4.78 -1.73 -7.07
C SER A 63 -5.38 -3.03 -6.54
N PRO A 64 -5.18 -4.16 -7.25
CA PRO A 64 -5.24 -5.45 -6.59
C PRO A 64 -4.34 -5.47 -5.34
N PRO A 65 -4.72 -6.21 -4.28
CA PRO A 65 -3.88 -6.35 -3.12
C PRO A 65 -2.69 -7.27 -3.39
N ASP A 66 -1.51 -6.89 -2.91
CA ASP A 66 -0.31 -7.70 -2.91
C ASP A 66 -0.17 -8.42 -1.57
N MET A 67 0.07 -9.74 -1.60
CA MET A 67 0.21 -10.57 -0.40
C MET A 67 1.67 -10.61 0.05
N ILE A 68 1.90 -10.46 1.35
CA ILE A 68 3.22 -10.53 1.97
C ILE A 68 3.19 -11.62 3.04
N ARG A 69 4.10 -12.59 2.92
CA ARG A 69 4.27 -13.67 3.89
C ARG A 69 5.42 -13.34 4.82
N VAL A 70 5.20 -13.52 6.11
CA VAL A 70 6.19 -13.31 7.15
C VAL A 70 6.29 -14.60 7.95
N ASP A 71 7.52 -15.05 8.15
CA ASP A 71 7.87 -16.17 9.02
C ASP A 71 9.01 -15.72 9.95
N LEU A 72 8.70 -15.59 11.23
CA LEU A 72 9.61 -15.22 12.31
C LEU A 72 10.06 -16.44 13.12
N THR A 73 9.64 -17.65 12.72
CA THR A 73 10.08 -18.90 13.37
C THR A 73 11.45 -19.32 12.82
N PRO A 74 12.41 -19.70 13.69
CA PRO A 74 13.76 -20.12 13.26
C PRO A 74 13.84 -21.46 12.52
#